data_AF-A0A7J5XKU3-F1
#
_entry.id   AF-A0A7J5XKU3-F1
#
_cell.length_a   1.000
_cell.length_b   1.000
_cell.length_c   1.000
_cell.angle_alpha   90.00
_cell.angle_beta   90.00
_cell.angle_gamma   90.00
#
_symmetry.space_group_name_H-M   'P 1'
#
loop_
_entity.id
_entity.type
_entity.pdbx_description
1 polymer ?
#
loop_
_entity_poly.entity_id
_entity_poly.type
_entity_poly.pdbx_seq_one_letter_code
_entity_poly.pdbx_strand_id
1 'polypeptide(L)'
;MSSKRFRLLKRVVHFNDNTELPGSIDRFFKVRPLLSFLNSAFRRTARDNRIGKPPLKSIKEMEKKAVSRGTCDYIMSDDGILAVRWKDNRTVSLLSTDMGVEPM
;
A
#
# COMPACT_ATOMS: atom_id res chain seq x y z
N MET A 1 -10.32 -12.69 15.79
CA MET A 1 -9.82 -11.96 16.98
C MET A 1 -10.98 -11.33 17.73
N SER A 2 -11.02 -11.36 19.07
CA SER A 2 -12.07 -10.64 19.82
C SER A 2 -11.82 -9.13 19.83
N SER A 3 -12.89 -8.32 19.82
CA SER A 3 -12.79 -6.84 19.92
C SER A 3 -11.97 -6.38 21.13
N LYS A 4 -11.97 -7.16 22.23
CA LYS A 4 -11.15 -6.93 23.42
C LYS A 4 -9.66 -7.11 23.14
N ARG A 5 -9.25 -8.19 22.47
CA ARG A 5 -7.85 -8.42 22.07
C ARG A 5 -7.34 -7.36 21.09
N PHE A 6 -8.17 -6.94 20.14
CA PHE A 6 -7.82 -5.87 19.20
C PHE A 6 -7.59 -4.51 19.89
N ARG A 7 -8.43 -4.16 20.87
CA ARG A 7 -8.25 -2.94 21.68
C ARG A 7 -6.99 -2.96 22.53
N LEU A 8 -6.61 -4.13 23.06
CA LEU A 8 -5.34 -4.30 23.77
C LEU A 8 -4.13 -4.11 22.86
N LEU A 9 -4.15 -4.70 21.65
CA LEU A 9 -3.08 -4.50 20.66
C LEU A 9 -2.88 -3.02 20.31
N LYS A 10 -3.98 -2.29 20.04
CA LYS A 10 -3.91 -0.83 19.80
C LYS A 10 -3.33 -0.04 20.97
N ARG A 11 -3.43 -0.57 22.19
CA ARG A 11 -2.91 0.06 23.41
C ARG A 11 -1.42 -0.16 23.63
N VAL A 12 -0.81 -1.20 23.04
CA VAL A 12 0.61 -1.53 23.25
C VAL A 12 1.49 -1.20 22.04
N VAL A 13 0.90 -1.12 20.85
CA VAL A 13 1.65 -0.79 19.63
C VAL A 13 1.85 0.73 19.56
N HIS A 14 3.06 1.17 19.87
CA HIS A 14 3.47 2.57 19.83
C HIS A 14 4.78 2.69 19.03
N PHE A 15 4.78 3.56 18.02
CA PHE A 15 5.96 3.89 17.22
C PHE A 15 6.45 5.31 17.51
N ASN A 16 5.92 5.93 18.56
CA ASN A 16 6.25 7.29 18.99
C ASN A 16 6.20 7.37 20.52
N ASP A 17 7.04 8.22 21.13
CA ASP A 17 7.03 8.43 22.57
C ASP A 17 5.83 9.31 22.97
N ASN A 18 5.02 8.81 23.92
CA ASN A 18 3.86 9.54 24.42
C ASN A 18 4.23 10.77 25.25
N THR A 19 5.48 10.87 25.72
CA THR A 19 5.98 12.07 26.42
C THR A 19 6.15 13.27 25.48
N GLU A 20 6.28 13.01 24.17
CA GLU A 20 6.46 14.02 23.12
C GLU A 20 5.14 14.44 22.44
N LEU A 21 3.98 14.07 23.02
CA LEU A 21 2.68 14.45 22.48
C LEU A 21 2.56 15.99 22.42
N PRO A 22 2.55 16.60 21.22
CA PRO A 22 2.25 18.02 21.12
C PRO A 22 0.80 18.18 21.56
N GLY A 23 0.47 19.20 22.37
CA GLY A 23 -0.88 19.44 22.91
C GLY A 23 -2.02 19.58 21.87
N SER A 24 -1.74 19.36 20.59
CA SER A 24 -2.71 19.19 19.51
C SER A 24 -3.33 17.78 19.51
N ILE A 25 -4.61 17.69 19.11
CA ILE A 25 -5.37 16.44 19.04
C ILE A 25 -4.98 15.66 17.78
N ASP A 26 -3.80 15.04 17.79
CA ASP A 26 -3.40 14.09 16.76
C ASP A 26 -3.81 12.65 17.12
N ARG A 27 -4.96 12.22 16.58
CA ARG A 27 -5.51 10.87 16.78
C ARG A 27 -4.60 9.75 16.23
N PHE A 28 -3.61 10.09 15.38
CA PHE A 28 -2.71 9.13 14.76
C PHE A 28 -1.27 9.21 15.28
N PHE A 29 -1.00 10.04 16.31
CA PHE A 29 0.35 10.30 16.83
C PHE A 29 1.19 9.02 17.03
N LYS A 30 0.60 8.00 17.67
CA LYS A 30 1.26 6.73 18.02
C LYS A 30 1.70 5.90 16.82
N VAL A 31 1.09 6.10 15.65
CA VAL A 31 1.38 5.33 14.42
C VAL A 31 1.92 6.21 13.30
N ARG A 32 1.94 7.53 13.49
CA ARG A 32 2.37 8.50 12.48
C ARG A 32 3.80 8.27 12.00
N PRO A 33 4.79 7.93 12.85
CA PRO A 33 6.14 7.62 12.37
C PRO A 33 6.16 6.43 11.41
N LEU A 34 5.40 5.37 11.71
CA LEU A 34 5.25 4.23 10.82
C LEU A 34 4.58 4.63 9.50
N LEU A 35 3.47 5.38 9.55
CA LEU A 35 2.76 5.83 8.35
C LEU A 35 3.63 6.78 7.50
N SER A 36 4.42 7.62 8.13
CA SER A 36 5.37 8.52 7.47
C SER A 36 6.50 7.72 6.82
N PHE A 37 7.06 6.74 7.54
CA PHE A 37 8.07 5.83 7.02
C PHE A 37 7.56 5.06 5.80
N LEU A 38 6.37 4.45 5.89
CA LEU A 38 5.75 3.74 4.77
C LEU A 38 5.50 4.66 3.58
N ASN A 39 4.93 5.85 3.81
CA ASN A 39 4.72 6.83 2.74
C ASN A 39 6.05 7.28 2.10
N SER A 40 7.09 7.49 2.90
CA SER A 40 8.42 7.86 2.42
C SER A 40 9.04 6.72 1.63
N ALA A 41 9.02 5.50 2.15
CA ALA A 41 9.53 4.30 1.50
C ALA A 41 8.84 4.05 0.16
N PHE A 42 7.50 4.05 0.13
CA PHE A 42 6.73 3.86 -1.10
C PHE A 42 6.91 5.01 -2.10
N ARG A 43 7.07 6.25 -1.63
CA ARG A 43 7.40 7.38 -2.51
C ARG A 43 8.83 7.31 -3.03
N ARG A 44 9.78 6.82 -2.23
CA ARG A 44 11.17 6.59 -2.66
C ARG A 44 11.23 5.50 -3.71
N THR A 45 10.60 4.36 -3.51
CA THR A 45 10.53 3.31 -4.54
C THR A 45 9.79 3.76 -5.79
N ALA A 46 8.80 4.65 -5.67
CA ALA A 46 8.17 5.30 -6.82
C ALA A 46 9.01 6.40 -7.49
N ARG A 47 9.93 7.07 -6.78
CA ARG A 47 10.76 8.19 -7.28
C ARG A 47 12.17 7.78 -7.73
N ASP A 48 12.76 6.77 -7.11
CA ASP A 48 14.11 6.26 -7.40
C ASP A 48 14.18 5.46 -8.71
N ASN A 49 13.13 5.47 -9.55
CA ASN A 49 13.18 4.97 -10.93
C ASN A 49 13.68 3.51 -11.10
N ARG A 50 13.59 2.66 -10.06
CA ARG A 50 13.80 1.21 -10.24
C ARG A 50 12.62 0.50 -10.87
N ILE A 51 11.45 1.12 -10.82
CA ILE A 51 10.33 0.76 -11.66
C ILE A 51 10.25 1.81 -12.79
N GLY A 52 11.29 1.90 -13.61
CA GLY A 52 11.25 2.74 -14.80
C GLY A 52 10.01 2.37 -15.60
N LYS A 53 9.04 3.30 -15.75
CA LYS A 53 7.67 3.06 -16.26
C LYS A 53 7.35 1.56 -16.29
N PRO A 54 6.90 0.96 -15.18
CA PRO A 54 6.64 -0.47 -15.18
C PRO A 54 5.84 -0.79 -16.43
N PRO A 55 6.22 -1.82 -17.22
CA PRO A 55 5.52 -2.18 -18.46
C PRO A 55 4.11 -2.75 -18.18
N LEU A 56 3.46 -2.27 -17.12
CA LEU A 56 2.04 -2.40 -16.89
C LEU A 56 1.29 -1.69 -18.01
N LYS A 57 0.26 -2.36 -18.51
CA LYS A 57 -0.76 -1.80 -19.38
C LYS A 57 -1.22 -0.47 -18.83
N SER A 58 -1.29 0.53 -19.69
CA SER A 58 -1.79 1.85 -19.31
C SER A 58 -3.21 1.75 -18.76
N ILE A 59 -3.61 2.73 -17.94
CA ILE A 59 -4.99 2.83 -17.45
C ILE A 59 -5.98 2.82 -18.63
N LYS A 60 -5.65 3.53 -19.72
CA LYS A 60 -6.46 3.57 -20.95
C LYS A 60 -6.63 2.20 -21.58
N GLU A 61 -5.60 1.36 -21.60
CA GLU A 61 -5.69 -0.01 -22.13
C GLU A 61 -6.54 -0.90 -21.24
N MET A 62 -6.39 -0.78 -19.92
CA MET A 62 -7.17 -1.54 -18.94
C MET A 62 -8.66 -1.14 -18.94
N GLU A 63 -8.98 0.10 -19.30
CA GLU A 63 -10.36 0.59 -19.37
C GLU A 63 -11.07 0.29 -20.69
N LYS A 64 -10.39 -0.33 -21.66
CA LYS A 64 -11.03 -0.78 -22.91
C LYS A 64 -12.12 -1.80 -22.60
N LYS A 65 -13.27 -1.70 -23.28
CA LYS A 65 -14.41 -2.64 -23.14
C LYS A 65 -14.03 -4.11 -23.40
N ALA A 66 -13.00 -4.35 -24.21
CA ALA A 66 -12.50 -5.69 -24.50
C ALA A 66 -11.75 -6.34 -23.32
N VAL A 67 -11.29 -5.55 -22.35
CA VAL A 67 -10.64 -6.08 -21.13
C VAL A 67 -11.74 -6.47 -20.14
N SER A 68 -11.78 -7.74 -19.77
CA SER A 68 -12.76 -8.26 -18.83
C SER A 68 -12.52 -7.73 -17.41
N ARG A 69 -13.61 -7.50 -16.69
CA ARG A 69 -13.58 -7.28 -15.25
C ARG A 69 -12.90 -8.47 -14.57
N GLY A 70 -12.02 -8.19 -13.61
CA GLY A 70 -11.18 -9.19 -12.97
C GLY A 70 -9.79 -9.33 -13.58
N THR A 71 -9.51 -8.73 -14.75
CA THR A 71 -8.17 -8.79 -15.36
C THR A 71 -7.13 -8.13 -14.46
N CYS A 72 -6.04 -8.84 -14.20
CA CYS A 72 -4.88 -8.36 -13.46
C CYS A 72 -3.67 -8.27 -14.38
N ASP A 73 -2.89 -7.21 -14.22
CA ASP A 73 -1.57 -7.04 -14.82
C ASP A 73 -0.61 -6.65 -13.71
N TYR A 74 0.55 -7.28 -13.62
CA TYR A 74 1.44 -7.11 -12.47
C TYR A 74 2.90 -7.22 -12.85
N ILE A 75 3.74 -6.57 -12.06
CA ILE A 75 5.19 -6.67 -12.14
C ILE A 75 5.76 -6.69 -10.74
N MET A 76 6.82 -7.47 -10.56
CA MET A 76 7.58 -7.51 -9.34
C MET A 76 8.95 -6.88 -9.58
N SER A 77 9.32 -5.98 -8.69
CA SER A 77 10.65 -5.38 -8.65
C SER A 77 11.62 -6.32 -7.92
N ASP A 78 12.91 -6.24 -8.26
CA ASP A 78 13.98 -7.05 -7.67
C ASP A 78 14.12 -6.85 -6.14
N ASP A 79 13.61 -5.73 -5.62
CA ASP A 79 13.55 -5.42 -4.19
C ASP A 79 12.28 -5.92 -3.48
N GLY A 80 11.50 -6.78 -4.15
CA GLY A 80 10.35 -7.47 -3.55
C GLY A 80 9.05 -6.67 -3.54
N ILE A 81 8.96 -5.61 -4.35
CA ILE A 81 7.72 -4.82 -4.49
C ILE A 81 6.91 -5.33 -5.69
N LEU A 82 5.71 -5.82 -5.43
CA LEU A 82 4.71 -6.16 -6.43
C LEU A 82 3.86 -4.93 -6.76
N ALA A 83 3.90 -4.48 -8.01
CA ALA A 83 2.96 -3.51 -8.55
C ALA A 83 1.86 -4.24 -9.32
N VAL A 84 0.59 -3.97 -8.99
CA VAL A 84 -0.57 -4.58 -9.63
C VAL A 84 -1.46 -3.50 -10.24
N ARG A 85 -2.00 -3.77 -11.41
CA ARG A 85 -3.10 -3.06 -12.02
C ARG A 85 -4.27 -4.01 -12.21
N TRP A 86 -5.41 -3.67 -11.64
CA TRP A 86 -6.60 -4.52 -11.62
C TRP A 86 -7.77 -3.81 -12.28
N LYS A 87 -8.46 -4.51 -13.19
CA LYS A 87 -9.66 -4.01 -13.85
C LYS A 87 -10.91 -4.40 -13.06
N ASP A 88 -11.51 -3.43 -12.39
CA ASP A 88 -12.88 -3.54 -11.86
C ASP A 88 -13.82 -2.59 -12.64
N ASN A 89 -14.82 -1.97 -11.99
CA ASN A 89 -15.61 -0.91 -12.61
C ASN A 89 -14.72 0.22 -13.13
N ARG A 90 -13.67 0.57 -12.37
CA ARG A 90 -12.54 1.39 -12.80
C ARG A 90 -11.24 0.62 -12.60
N THR A 91 -10.19 1.05 -13.28
CA THR A 91 -8.87 0.46 -13.10
C THR A 91 -8.26 0.95 -11.79
N VAL A 92 -7.77 0.01 -10.98
CA VAL A 92 -7.09 0.28 -9.71
C VAL A 92 -5.60 -0.05 -9.88
N SER A 93 -4.71 0.74 -9.27
CA SER A 93 -3.28 0.43 -9.18
C SER A 93 -2.89 0.27 -7.71
N LEU A 94 -2.17 -0.80 -7.40
CA LEU A 94 -1.78 -1.21 -6.04
C LEU A 94 -0.27 -1.49 -6.02
N LEU A 95 0.35 -1.26 -4.87
CA LEU A 95 1.69 -1.74 -4.55
C LEU A 95 1.59 -2.65 -3.33
N SER A 96 2.28 -3.77 -3.35
CA SER A 96 2.36 -4.75 -2.28
C SER A 96 3.82 -5.12 -2.04
N THR A 97 4.18 -5.34 -0.79
CA THR A 97 5.45 -5.99 -0.39
C THR A 97 5.24 -7.48 -0.09
N ASP A 98 4.04 -8.00 -0.33
CA ASP A 98 3.65 -9.40 -0.12
C ASP A 98 3.57 -10.13 -1.46
N MET A 99 4.10 -11.35 -1.49
CA MET A 99 4.41 -12.16 -2.68
C MET A 99 3.25 -13.07 -3.11
N GLY A 100 2.00 -12.59 -3.04
CA GLY A 100 0.82 -13.40 -3.37
C GLY A 100 0.00 -12.78 -4.50
N VAL A 101 0.08 -13.35 -5.71
CA VAL A 101 -0.81 -13.01 -6.84
C VAL A 101 -2.02 -13.96 -6.91
N GLU A 102 -2.04 -15.02 -6.12
CA GLU A 102 -3.17 -15.95 -6.07
C GLU A 102 -4.23 -15.48 -5.05
N PRO A 103 -5.52 -15.43 -5.43
CA PRO A 103 -6.59 -15.29 -4.46
C PRO A 103 -6.67 -16.55 -3.61
N MET A 104 -6.80 -16.41 -2.28
CA MET A 104 -7.35 -17.48 -1.44
C MET A 104 -8.83 -17.71 -1.76
#